data_AF-A0A381U2R3-F1
#
_entry.id   AF-A0A381U2R3-F1
#
_cell.length_a   1.000
_cell.length_b   1.000
_cell.length_c   1.000
_cell.angle_alpha   90.00
_cell.angle_beta   90.00
_cell.angle_gamma   90.00
#
_symmetry.space_group_name_H-M   'P 1'
#
loop_
_entity.id
_entity.type
_entity.pdbx_description
1 polymer ?
#
loop_
_entity_poly.entity_id
_entity_poly.type
_entity_poly.pdbx_seq_one_letter_code
_entity_poly.pdbx_strand_id
1 'polypeptide(L)'
;MPVPEELQKAWDNAIELTENEDPEEALDVLRSAWLFAENKAQESRTLRYAADANTELGRIDEPNQKRHWQKAHTDYSKALAFDPKNKETRRRMNKLASMMDEQAISLGLGFQMFDEGNPTPIGLFAMLASLVLVLVSFKVVADFLDGDEPNPIVVFEVTYSVDGQEVKGEIEIELYQSDAPLHVGSFVSHVEDFRYDFTEFHRIIGDFMIQGGDIENTQGRGGYSAHYYGWCDGREAPLDQCSLEDWSIPYEHENGLKHTAGAIAAAHGGLNTDGSQFYIVPDDGQASHLDWEEGKDCSQQSCHTVFGYVISGMEHVNAMSEVPTDANNAPVEPVRLLMAHLTA
;
A
#
# COMPACT_ATOMS: atom_id res chain seq x y z
N MET A 1 47.75 -13.00 32.19
CA MET A 1 47.28 -13.25 33.56
C MET A 1 47.42 -14.74 33.85
N PRO A 2 47.80 -15.13 35.08
CA PRO A 2 47.78 -16.53 35.47
C PRO A 2 46.36 -17.09 35.36
N VAL A 3 46.25 -18.41 35.18
CA VAL A 3 44.95 -19.09 35.20
C VAL A 3 44.49 -19.20 36.65
N PRO A 4 43.24 -18.85 36.99
CA PRO A 4 42.69 -19.10 38.33
C PRO A 4 42.85 -20.57 38.74
N GLU A 5 43.16 -20.82 40.00
CA GLU A 5 43.46 -22.17 40.49
C GLU A 5 42.25 -23.10 40.34
N GLU A 6 41.05 -22.57 40.60
CA GLU A 6 39.77 -23.25 40.45
C GLU A 6 39.52 -23.67 39.00
N LEU A 7 39.84 -22.76 38.06
CA LEU A 7 39.68 -23.01 36.63
C LEU A 7 40.67 -24.06 36.13
N GLN A 8 41.93 -24.00 36.58
CA GLN A 8 42.94 -24.98 36.23
C GLN A 8 42.58 -26.37 36.77
N LYS A 9 42.14 -26.48 38.04
CA LYS A 9 41.64 -27.74 38.62
C LYS A 9 40.45 -28.31 37.86
N ALA A 10 39.52 -27.46 37.45
CA ALA A 10 38.36 -27.89 36.69
C ALA A 10 38.75 -28.41 35.29
N TRP A 11 39.72 -27.78 34.62
CA TRP A 11 40.25 -28.30 33.36
C TRP A 11 40.96 -29.64 33.53
N ASP A 12 41.79 -29.78 34.56
CA ASP A 12 42.52 -31.02 34.80
C ASP A 12 41.54 -32.17 35.12
N ASN A 13 40.52 -31.91 35.95
CA ASN A 13 39.45 -32.87 36.23
C ASN A 13 38.65 -33.23 34.96
N ALA A 14 38.26 -32.25 34.14
CA ALA A 14 37.51 -32.51 32.92
C ALA A 14 38.29 -33.33 31.88
N ILE A 15 39.62 -33.14 31.80
CA ILE A 15 40.50 -33.96 30.95
C ILE A 15 40.49 -35.41 31.44
N GLU A 16 40.69 -35.62 32.75
CA GLU A 16 40.69 -36.96 33.35
C GLU A 16 39.35 -37.68 33.14
N LEU A 17 38.23 -36.99 33.37
CA LEU A 17 36.88 -37.52 33.14
C LEU A 17 36.65 -37.89 31.67
N THR A 18 37.12 -37.05 30.73
CA THR A 18 37.03 -37.33 29.29
C THR A 18 37.88 -38.54 28.88
N GLU A 19 39.05 -38.74 29.49
CA GLU A 19 39.94 -39.88 29.22
C GLU A 19 39.43 -41.19 29.83
N ASN A 20 38.71 -41.12 30.96
CA ASN A 20 38.15 -42.26 31.68
C ASN A 20 36.69 -42.62 31.27
N GLU A 21 36.28 -42.21 30.07
CA GLU A 21 34.96 -42.51 29.47
C GLU A 21 33.74 -41.90 30.20
N ASP A 22 33.91 -40.82 30.98
CA ASP A 22 32.79 -40.03 31.55
C ASP A 22 32.78 -38.57 31.03
N PRO A 23 32.56 -38.36 29.72
CA PRO A 23 32.53 -37.01 29.14
C PRO A 23 31.29 -36.20 29.52
N GLU A 24 30.23 -36.80 30.06
CA GLU A 24 29.06 -36.06 30.55
C GLU A 24 29.41 -35.28 31.81
N GLU A 25 30.05 -35.93 32.80
CA GLU A 25 30.52 -35.26 34.01
C GLU A 25 31.57 -34.20 33.68
N ALA A 26 32.44 -34.46 32.70
CA ALA A 26 33.41 -33.48 32.20
C ALA A 26 32.73 -32.19 31.70
N LEU A 27 31.62 -32.30 30.97
CA LEU A 27 30.86 -31.14 30.48
C LEU A 27 30.23 -30.34 31.61
N ASP A 28 29.75 -30.99 32.67
CA ASP A 28 29.15 -30.31 33.83
C ASP A 28 30.20 -29.58 34.67
N VAL A 29 31.38 -30.17 34.83
CA VAL A 29 32.54 -29.50 35.42
C VAL A 29 32.91 -28.25 34.62
N LEU A 30 32.99 -28.36 33.29
CA LEU A 30 33.37 -27.25 32.41
C LEU A 30 32.32 -26.13 32.34
N ARG A 31 31.02 -26.48 32.41
CA ARG A 31 29.92 -25.49 32.50
C ARG A 31 30.03 -24.68 33.78
N SER A 32 30.29 -25.35 34.90
CA SER A 32 30.49 -24.69 36.19
C SER A 32 31.77 -23.84 36.18
N ALA A 33 32.82 -24.35 35.53
CA ALA A 33 34.12 -23.68 35.44
C ALA A 33 34.09 -22.41 34.59
N TRP A 34 33.16 -22.32 33.62
CA TRP A 34 33.03 -21.16 32.73
C TRP A 34 32.95 -19.83 33.47
N LEU A 35 32.30 -19.81 34.65
CA LEU A 35 32.13 -18.61 35.47
C LEU A 35 33.44 -18.08 36.06
N PHE A 36 34.49 -18.91 36.13
CA PHE A 36 35.81 -18.53 36.62
C PHE A 36 36.74 -18.06 35.50
N ALA A 37 36.30 -18.08 34.23
CA ALA A 37 37.09 -17.54 33.13
C ALA A 37 37.07 -16.00 33.15
N GLU A 38 38.24 -15.40 33.25
CA GLU A 38 38.44 -13.95 33.36
C GLU A 38 38.81 -13.30 32.03
N ASN A 39 39.15 -14.08 31.00
CA ASN A 39 39.53 -13.58 29.69
C ASN A 39 39.25 -14.55 28.54
N LYS A 40 39.24 -14.02 27.31
CA LYS A 40 38.98 -14.75 26.07
C LYS A 40 39.91 -15.96 25.85
N ALA A 41 41.16 -15.92 26.32
CA ALA A 41 42.07 -17.06 26.17
C ALA A 41 41.66 -18.23 27.08
N GLN A 42 41.19 -17.93 28.30
CA GLN A 42 40.63 -18.92 29.23
C GLN A 42 39.27 -19.45 28.75
N GLU A 43 38.40 -18.58 28.24
CA GLU A 43 37.14 -18.97 27.59
C GLU A 43 37.38 -19.89 26.39
N SER A 44 38.32 -19.52 25.51
CA SER A 44 38.74 -20.33 24.36
C SER A 44 39.18 -21.72 24.79
N ARG A 45 40.03 -21.81 25.82
CA ARG A 45 40.54 -23.09 26.33
C ARG A 45 39.45 -23.94 26.96
N THR A 46 38.52 -23.33 27.70
CA THR A 46 37.36 -24.03 28.30
C THR A 46 36.43 -24.59 27.22
N LEU A 47 36.12 -23.80 26.19
CA LEU A 47 35.32 -24.25 25.05
C LEU A 47 35.99 -25.38 24.27
N ARG A 48 37.32 -25.33 24.12
CA ARG A 48 38.07 -26.41 23.49
C ARG A 48 37.93 -27.72 24.27
N TYR A 49 38.06 -27.70 25.60
CA TYR A 49 37.86 -28.91 26.41
C TYR A 49 36.42 -29.39 26.37
N ALA A 50 35.43 -28.49 26.32
CA ALA A 50 34.04 -28.88 26.14
C ALA A 50 33.79 -29.52 24.76
N ALA A 51 34.50 -29.04 23.73
CA ALA A 51 34.46 -29.63 22.40
C ALA A 51 35.15 -31.00 22.34
N ASP A 52 36.27 -31.19 23.04
CA ASP A 52 36.92 -32.50 23.23
C ASP A 52 35.95 -33.48 23.91
N ALA A 53 35.31 -33.09 25.03
CA ALA A 53 34.34 -33.93 25.74
C ALA A 53 33.12 -34.29 24.88
N ASN A 54 32.52 -33.33 24.14
CA ASN A 54 31.43 -33.64 23.20
C ASN A 54 31.87 -34.54 22.03
N THR A 55 33.15 -34.48 21.63
CA THR A 55 33.68 -35.36 20.59
C THR A 55 33.70 -36.82 21.07
N GLU A 56 34.18 -37.06 22.29
CA GLU A 56 34.19 -38.39 22.90
C GLU A 56 32.78 -38.87 23.27
N LEU A 57 31.91 -37.98 23.77
CA LEU A 57 30.52 -38.31 24.05
C LEU A 57 29.79 -38.81 22.80
N GLY A 58 30.06 -38.23 21.63
CA GLY A 58 29.52 -38.73 20.36
C GLY A 58 30.08 -40.09 19.91
N ARG A 59 31.22 -40.54 20.46
CA ARG A 59 31.71 -41.92 20.24
C ARG A 59 31.02 -42.93 21.15
N ILE A 60 30.62 -42.51 22.35
CA ILE A 60 29.99 -43.37 23.36
C ILE A 60 28.47 -43.46 23.12
N ASP A 61 27.81 -42.33 22.88
CA ASP A 61 26.38 -42.21 22.62
C ASP A 61 26.10 -42.19 21.11
N GLU A 62 26.24 -43.36 20.47
CA GLU A 62 26.01 -43.55 19.03
C GLU A 62 24.63 -43.03 18.55
N PRO A 63 23.51 -43.27 19.27
CA PRO A 63 22.21 -42.74 18.88
C PRO A 63 22.14 -41.21 18.73
N ASN A 64 22.90 -40.47 19.54
CA ASN A 64 22.94 -39.00 19.48
C ASN A 64 24.26 -38.44 18.91
N GLN A 65 25.11 -39.28 18.32
CA GLN A 65 26.44 -38.93 17.82
C GLN A 65 26.44 -37.64 16.98
N LYS A 66 25.51 -37.53 16.02
CA LYS A 66 25.34 -36.34 15.17
C LYS A 66 25.22 -35.05 15.98
N ARG A 67 24.39 -35.06 17.02
CA ARG A 67 24.12 -33.88 17.84
C ARG A 67 25.35 -33.49 18.66
N HIS A 68 26.01 -34.47 19.26
CA HIS A 68 27.23 -34.27 20.05
C HIS A 68 28.38 -33.71 19.19
N TRP A 69 28.59 -34.27 18.00
CA TRP A 69 29.65 -33.81 17.10
C TRP A 69 29.35 -32.44 16.48
N GLN A 70 28.10 -32.11 16.15
CA GLN A 70 27.71 -30.75 15.75
C GLN A 70 27.96 -29.73 16.87
N LYS A 71 27.66 -30.11 18.12
CA LYS A 71 27.92 -29.28 19.29
C LYS A 71 29.41 -29.08 19.53
N ALA A 72 30.22 -30.15 19.43
CA ALA A 72 31.67 -30.09 19.50
C ALA A 72 32.25 -29.17 18.42
N HIS A 73 31.82 -29.29 17.17
CA HIS A 73 32.28 -28.44 16.07
C HIS A 73 31.94 -26.95 16.33
N THR A 74 30.74 -26.68 16.84
CA THR A 74 30.32 -25.33 17.23
C THR A 74 31.22 -24.76 18.34
N ASP A 75 31.53 -25.54 19.36
CA ASP A 75 32.34 -25.10 20.50
C ASP A 75 33.82 -24.90 20.09
N TYR A 76 34.37 -25.72 19.18
CA TYR A 76 35.67 -25.45 18.54
C TYR A 76 35.67 -24.15 17.73
N SER A 77 34.62 -23.90 16.95
CA SER A 77 34.50 -22.67 16.16
C SER A 77 34.45 -21.43 17.06
N LYS A 78 33.70 -21.49 18.16
CA LYS A 78 33.69 -20.44 19.20
C LYS A 78 35.05 -20.27 19.87
N ALA A 79 35.73 -21.36 20.21
CA ALA A 79 37.08 -21.31 20.78
C ALA A 79 38.07 -20.58 19.84
N LEU A 80 38.00 -20.85 18.53
CA LEU A 80 38.80 -20.17 17.51
C LEU A 80 38.39 -18.72 17.27
N ALA A 81 37.13 -18.34 17.50
CA ALA A 81 36.71 -16.95 17.47
C ALA A 81 37.37 -16.13 18.60
N PHE A 82 37.60 -16.76 19.76
CA PHE A 82 38.31 -16.16 20.89
C PHE A 82 39.83 -16.20 20.76
N ASP A 83 40.40 -17.26 20.17
CA ASP A 83 41.84 -17.40 19.87
C ASP A 83 42.09 -17.93 18.44
N PRO A 84 42.08 -17.06 17.42
CA PRO A 84 42.20 -17.46 16.01
C PRO A 84 43.56 -18.08 15.64
N LYS A 85 44.59 -17.90 16.47
CA LYS A 85 45.95 -18.39 16.19
C LYS A 85 46.22 -19.75 16.84
N ASN A 86 45.25 -20.31 17.57
CA ASN A 86 45.38 -21.58 18.25
C ASN A 86 45.45 -22.77 17.27
N LYS A 87 46.68 -23.16 16.91
CA LYS A 87 46.92 -24.28 15.97
C LYS A 87 46.38 -25.61 16.50
N GLU A 88 46.40 -25.82 17.81
CA GLU A 88 45.93 -27.06 18.42
C GLU A 88 44.42 -27.21 18.28
N THR A 89 43.65 -26.17 18.62
CA THR A 89 42.19 -26.14 18.49
C THR A 89 41.77 -26.38 17.04
N ARG A 90 42.45 -25.73 16.07
CA ARG A 90 42.20 -25.95 14.65
C ARG A 90 42.48 -27.39 14.22
N ARG A 91 43.58 -27.99 14.70
CA ARG A 91 43.92 -29.38 14.39
C ARG A 91 42.86 -30.35 14.93
N ARG A 92 42.40 -30.14 16.17
CA ARG A 92 41.34 -30.95 16.80
C ARG A 92 40.00 -30.81 16.08
N MET A 93 39.59 -29.58 15.75
CA MET A 93 38.39 -29.31 14.96
C MET A 93 38.43 -29.99 13.59
N ASN A 94 39.57 -29.94 12.88
CA ASN A 94 39.73 -30.62 11.59
C ASN A 94 39.67 -32.15 11.72
N LYS A 95 40.22 -32.70 12.82
CA LYS A 95 40.09 -34.14 13.12
C LYS A 95 38.63 -34.53 13.32
N LEU A 96 37.87 -33.74 14.10
CA LEU A 96 36.44 -33.94 14.28
C LEU A 96 35.69 -33.83 12.95
N ALA A 97 35.96 -32.81 12.14
CA ALA A 97 35.32 -32.65 10.83
C ALA A 97 35.58 -33.85 9.90
N SER A 98 36.79 -34.42 9.93
CA SER A 98 37.12 -35.65 9.19
C SER A 98 36.35 -36.87 9.70
N MET A 99 36.16 -37.00 11.02
CA MET A 99 35.33 -38.08 11.59
C MET A 99 33.85 -37.91 11.24
N MET A 100 33.36 -36.67 11.25
CA MET A 100 31.99 -36.35 10.85
C MET A 100 31.76 -36.69 9.39
N ASP A 101 32.72 -36.41 8.50
CA ASP A 101 32.66 -36.77 7.08
C ASP A 101 32.63 -38.29 6.87
N GLU A 102 33.48 -39.04 7.59
CA GLU A 102 33.50 -40.51 7.55
C GLU A 102 32.13 -41.13 7.91
N GLN A 103 31.37 -40.49 8.80
CA GLN A 103 30.04 -40.91 9.23
C GLN A 103 28.90 -40.19 8.48
N ALA A 104 29.20 -39.42 7.43
CA ALA A 104 28.23 -38.60 6.66
C ALA A 104 27.39 -37.63 7.52
N ILE A 105 27.97 -37.11 8.60
CA ILE A 105 27.34 -36.15 9.51
C ILE A 105 27.65 -34.72 9.05
N SER A 106 26.63 -33.93 8.73
CA SER A 106 26.79 -32.53 8.36
C SER A 106 27.17 -31.63 9.55
N LEU A 107 27.94 -30.56 9.29
CA LEU A 107 28.45 -29.61 10.31
C LEU A 107 27.38 -28.71 10.96
N GLY A 108 26.09 -28.88 10.62
CA GLY A 108 24.96 -28.15 11.19
C GLY A 108 24.46 -26.96 10.36
N LEU A 109 23.19 -26.57 10.52
CA LEU A 109 22.55 -25.46 9.81
C LEU A 109 23.08 -24.11 10.30
N GLY A 110 24.04 -23.52 9.57
CA GLY A 110 24.22 -22.07 9.55
C GLY A 110 23.21 -21.43 8.60
N PHE A 111 22.73 -20.22 8.89
CA PHE A 111 21.95 -19.42 7.94
C PHE A 111 22.83 -19.05 6.75
N GLN A 112 22.90 -19.94 5.76
CA GLN A 112 23.65 -19.71 4.55
C GLN A 112 22.70 -19.06 3.54
N MET A 113 22.86 -17.77 3.29
CA MET A 113 22.03 -17.08 2.28
C MET A 113 22.41 -17.47 0.85
N PHE A 114 23.64 -17.94 0.64
CA PHE A 114 24.17 -18.35 -0.66
C PHE A 114 24.98 -19.63 -0.55
N ASP A 115 24.65 -20.62 -1.38
CA ASP A 115 25.41 -21.85 -1.53
C ASP A 115 25.97 -21.95 -2.95
N GLU A 116 27.29 -22.04 -3.06
CA GLU A 116 28.04 -22.03 -4.34
C GLU A 116 27.64 -20.88 -5.30
N GLY A 117 27.28 -19.71 -4.75
CA GLY A 117 26.86 -18.54 -5.52
C GLY A 117 25.37 -18.52 -5.91
N ASN A 118 24.62 -19.58 -5.60
CA ASN A 118 23.17 -19.62 -5.76
C ASN A 118 22.48 -19.25 -4.43
N PRO A 119 21.44 -18.41 -4.45
CA PRO A 119 20.70 -18.12 -3.23
C PRO A 119 19.97 -19.37 -2.73
N THR A 120 20.09 -19.64 -1.43
CA THR A 120 19.32 -20.72 -0.80
C THR A 120 17.84 -20.32 -0.72
N PRO A 121 16.90 -21.25 -0.42
CA PRO A 121 15.50 -20.89 -0.25
C PRO A 121 15.27 -19.78 0.79
N ILE A 122 16.08 -19.77 1.85
CA ILE A 122 16.07 -18.71 2.87
C ILE A 122 16.63 -17.40 2.30
N GLY A 123 17.72 -17.46 1.53
CA GLY A 123 18.28 -16.31 0.83
C GLY A 123 17.30 -15.69 -0.17
N LEU A 124 16.57 -16.51 -0.93
CA LEU A 124 15.49 -16.10 -1.83
C LEU A 124 14.38 -15.37 -1.07
N PHE A 125 13.94 -15.93 0.05
CA PHE A 125 12.91 -15.30 0.88
C PHE A 125 13.36 -13.94 1.44
N ALA A 126 14.60 -13.86 1.94
CA ALA A 126 15.17 -12.61 2.45
C ALA A 126 15.28 -11.54 1.35
N MET A 127 15.68 -11.93 0.13
CA MET A 127 15.73 -11.01 -1.01
C MET A 127 14.33 -10.52 -1.40
N LEU A 128 13.34 -11.41 -1.49
CA LEU A 128 11.94 -11.03 -1.76
C LEU A 128 11.39 -10.07 -0.70
N ALA A 129 11.60 -10.36 0.58
CA ALA A 129 11.17 -9.50 1.67
C ALA A 129 11.84 -8.12 1.61
N SER A 130 13.14 -8.07 1.28
CA SER A 130 13.87 -6.81 1.11
C SER A 130 13.34 -5.98 -0.05
N LEU A 131 12.98 -6.62 -1.17
CA LEU A 131 12.39 -5.95 -2.33
C LEU A 131 11.02 -5.36 -1.99
N VAL A 132 10.17 -6.11 -1.29
CA VAL A 132 8.86 -5.62 -0.83
C VAL A 132 9.02 -4.42 0.09
N LEU A 133 9.96 -4.47 1.05
CA LEU A 133 10.24 -3.33 1.94
C LEU A 133 10.68 -2.09 1.17
N VAL A 134 11.52 -2.25 0.15
CA VAL A 134 11.94 -1.15 -0.72
C VAL A 134 10.75 -0.58 -1.47
N LEU A 135 9.89 -1.42 -2.07
CA LEU A 135 8.68 -0.96 -2.77
C LEU A 135 7.71 -0.22 -1.85
N VAL A 136 7.48 -0.74 -0.64
CA VAL A 136 6.64 -0.07 0.38
C VAL A 136 7.25 1.28 0.77
N SER A 137 8.58 1.36 0.91
CA SER A 137 9.26 2.62 1.23
C SER A 137 9.11 3.67 0.11
N PHE A 138 9.15 3.26 -1.16
CA PHE A 138 8.89 4.17 -2.28
C PHE A 138 7.45 4.69 -2.26
N LYS A 139 6.47 3.85 -1.97
CA LYS A 139 5.07 4.29 -1.85
C LYS A 139 4.89 5.29 -0.70
N VAL A 140 5.42 4.98 0.48
CA VAL A 140 5.32 5.89 1.64
C VAL A 140 6.02 7.24 1.37
N VAL A 141 7.13 7.23 0.64
CA VAL A 141 7.82 8.47 0.25
C VAL A 141 7.04 9.22 -0.82
N ALA A 142 6.44 8.56 -1.81
CA ALA A 142 5.58 9.21 -2.80
C ALA A 142 4.35 9.85 -2.13
N ASP A 143 3.62 9.10 -1.31
CA ASP A 143 2.45 9.58 -0.56
C ASP A 143 2.81 10.73 0.42
N PHE A 144 4.08 10.83 0.86
CA PHE A 144 4.57 11.93 1.70
C PHE A 144 5.07 13.15 0.91
N LEU A 145 5.50 12.95 -0.33
CA LEU A 145 5.99 14.01 -1.22
C LEU A 145 4.88 14.66 -2.03
N ASP A 146 3.76 13.97 -2.25
CA ASP A 146 2.50 14.52 -2.76
C ASP A 146 1.81 15.35 -1.65
N GLY A 147 2.52 16.36 -1.13
CA GLY A 147 1.92 17.33 -0.22
C GLY A 147 0.82 18.10 -0.95
N ASP A 148 -0.41 17.99 -0.45
CA ASP A 148 -1.65 18.68 -0.85
C ASP A 148 -1.47 19.65 -2.03
N GLU A 149 -1.46 19.13 -3.27
CA GLU A 149 -1.72 20.01 -4.40
C GLU A 149 -3.08 20.66 -4.15
N PRO A 150 -3.19 22.00 -4.27
CA PRO A 150 -4.45 22.67 -4.05
C PRO A 150 -5.48 22.11 -5.01
N ASN A 151 -6.70 21.91 -4.50
CA ASN A 151 -7.84 21.50 -5.30
C ASN A 151 -7.99 22.41 -6.52
N PRO A 152 -8.17 21.86 -7.74
CA PRO A 152 -8.44 22.66 -8.92
C PRO A 152 -9.71 23.49 -8.74
N ILE A 153 -9.70 24.75 -9.20
CA ILE A 153 -10.89 25.61 -9.24
C ILE A 153 -11.28 25.82 -10.70
N VAL A 154 -12.55 25.54 -11.01
CA VAL A 154 -13.16 25.79 -12.31
C VAL A 154 -14.12 26.97 -12.21
N VAL A 155 -14.05 27.87 -13.19
CA VAL A 155 -14.97 28.98 -13.37
C VAL A 155 -15.89 28.69 -14.54
N PHE A 156 -17.19 28.78 -14.28
CA PHE A 156 -18.25 28.69 -15.28
C PHE A 156 -18.77 30.08 -15.60
N GLU A 157 -18.69 30.49 -16.87
CA GLU A 157 -19.44 31.63 -17.40
C GLU A 157 -20.79 31.14 -17.91
N VAL A 158 -21.88 31.54 -17.26
CA VAL A 158 -23.24 31.10 -17.60
C VAL A 158 -24.10 32.23 -18.15
N THR A 159 -25.11 31.87 -18.96
CA THR A 159 -26.18 32.79 -19.37
C THR A 159 -27.55 32.14 -19.20
N TYR A 160 -28.51 32.94 -18.74
CA TYR A 160 -29.90 32.55 -18.51
C TYR A 160 -30.82 33.76 -18.58
N SER A 161 -32.14 33.55 -18.54
CA SER A 161 -33.13 34.62 -18.59
C SER A 161 -33.94 34.72 -17.32
N VAL A 162 -34.13 35.94 -16.82
CA VAL A 162 -35.05 36.28 -15.73
C VAL A 162 -36.01 37.35 -16.24
N ASP A 163 -37.31 37.08 -16.19
CA ASP A 163 -38.36 37.99 -16.68
C ASP A 163 -38.11 38.49 -18.13
N GLY A 164 -37.55 37.63 -18.98
CA GLY A 164 -37.22 37.94 -20.38
C GLY A 164 -35.99 38.83 -20.59
N GLN A 165 -35.17 39.04 -19.54
CA GLN A 165 -33.88 39.72 -19.63
C GLN A 165 -32.74 38.71 -19.51
N GLU A 166 -31.78 38.79 -20.43
CA GLU A 166 -30.56 37.98 -20.38
C GLU A 166 -29.67 38.42 -19.21
N VAL A 167 -29.26 37.45 -18.39
CA VAL A 167 -28.34 37.58 -17.27
C VAL A 167 -27.10 36.75 -17.58
N LYS A 168 -25.92 37.32 -17.32
CA LYS A 168 -24.64 36.60 -17.35
C LYS A 168 -24.11 36.48 -15.94
N GLY A 169 -23.55 35.32 -15.62
CA GLY A 169 -23.02 35.03 -14.29
C GLY A 169 -21.72 34.26 -14.36
N GLU A 170 -20.97 34.33 -13.28
CA GLU A 170 -19.75 33.54 -13.05
C GLU A 170 -19.95 32.68 -11.81
N ILE A 171 -19.64 31.38 -11.91
CA ILE A 171 -19.73 30.41 -10.81
C ILE A 171 -18.36 29.78 -10.64
N GLU A 172 -17.76 29.91 -9.47
CA GLU A 172 -16.48 29.27 -9.14
C GLU A 172 -16.73 28.01 -8.32
N ILE A 173 -16.07 26.91 -8.71
CA ILE A 173 -16.26 25.57 -8.15
C ILE A 173 -14.89 25.00 -7.77
N GLU A 174 -14.72 24.64 -6.52
CA GLU A 174 -13.55 23.89 -6.04
C GLU A 174 -13.78 22.38 -6.22
N LEU A 175 -12.85 21.70 -6.89
CA LEU A 175 -12.92 20.28 -7.21
C LEU A 175 -12.02 19.45 -6.29
N TYR A 176 -12.57 18.44 -5.65
CA TYR A 176 -11.92 17.70 -4.56
C TYR A 176 -11.13 16.52 -5.15
N GLN A 177 -9.95 16.82 -5.71
CA GLN A 177 -9.13 15.88 -6.49
C GLN A 177 -8.69 14.65 -5.69
N SER A 178 -8.50 14.79 -4.37
CA SER A 178 -8.12 13.69 -3.48
C SER A 178 -9.28 12.74 -3.17
N ASP A 179 -10.51 13.24 -3.18
CA ASP A 179 -11.71 12.52 -2.77
C ASP A 179 -12.42 11.84 -3.96
N ALA A 180 -12.35 12.44 -5.15
CA ALA A 180 -12.94 11.89 -6.37
C ALA A 180 -11.97 12.01 -7.58
N PRO A 181 -10.76 11.39 -7.51
CA PRO A 181 -9.71 11.62 -8.49
C PRO A 181 -10.09 11.28 -9.94
N LEU A 182 -10.95 10.27 -10.16
CA LEU A 182 -11.35 9.89 -11.51
C LEU A 182 -12.37 10.88 -12.08
N HIS A 183 -13.34 11.31 -11.27
CA HIS A 183 -14.33 12.31 -11.70
C HIS A 183 -13.69 13.67 -11.93
N VAL A 184 -12.85 14.14 -11.01
CA VAL A 184 -12.15 15.42 -11.17
C VAL A 184 -11.22 15.37 -12.37
N GLY A 185 -10.43 14.31 -12.55
CA GLY A 185 -9.54 14.16 -13.70
C GLY A 185 -10.29 14.17 -15.04
N SER A 186 -11.42 13.47 -15.14
CA SER A 186 -12.26 13.48 -16.33
C SER A 186 -12.90 14.85 -16.59
N PHE A 187 -13.45 15.47 -15.54
CA PHE A 187 -14.10 16.78 -15.63
C PHE A 187 -13.12 17.88 -16.04
N VAL A 188 -11.93 17.92 -15.42
CA VAL A 188 -10.85 18.86 -15.75
C VAL A 188 -10.41 18.71 -17.20
N SER A 189 -10.20 17.48 -17.69
CA SER A 189 -9.83 17.28 -19.09
C SER A 189 -10.91 17.73 -20.06
N HIS A 190 -12.19 17.53 -19.76
CA HIS A 190 -13.28 18.08 -20.58
C HIS A 190 -13.31 19.62 -20.55
N VAL A 191 -12.97 20.25 -19.43
CA VAL A 191 -12.82 21.72 -19.33
C VAL A 191 -11.65 22.20 -20.19
N GLU A 192 -10.47 21.59 -20.07
CA GLU A 192 -9.27 21.96 -20.83
C GLU A 192 -9.44 21.75 -22.35
N ASP A 193 -10.21 20.74 -22.75
CA ASP A 193 -10.53 20.43 -24.15
C ASP A 193 -11.74 21.23 -24.67
N PHE A 194 -12.24 22.21 -23.91
CA PHE A 194 -13.39 23.07 -24.27
C PHE A 194 -14.67 22.30 -24.58
N ARG A 195 -14.85 21.10 -24.00
CA ARG A 195 -15.98 20.21 -24.29
C ARG A 195 -17.30 20.68 -23.67
N TYR A 196 -17.21 21.43 -22.58
CA TYR A 196 -18.37 22.00 -21.89
C TYR A 196 -18.83 23.36 -22.46
N ASP A 197 -18.02 24.00 -23.31
CA ASP A 197 -18.36 25.29 -23.89
C ASP A 197 -19.62 25.19 -24.75
N PHE A 198 -20.51 26.16 -24.56
CA PHE A 198 -21.83 26.25 -25.19
C PHE A 198 -22.78 25.06 -24.93
N THR A 199 -22.49 24.23 -23.92
CA THR A 199 -23.45 23.20 -23.48
C THR A 199 -24.63 23.82 -22.74
N GLU A 200 -25.76 23.09 -22.70
CA GLU A 200 -26.99 23.55 -22.06
C GLU A 200 -27.24 22.80 -20.74
N PHE A 201 -27.79 23.52 -19.76
CA PHE A 201 -28.40 22.91 -18.59
C PHE A 201 -29.78 22.37 -19.01
N HIS A 202 -29.78 21.12 -19.48
CA HIS A 202 -30.93 20.52 -20.16
C HIS A 202 -32.02 20.02 -19.20
N ARG A 203 -31.77 20.03 -17.89
CA ARG A 203 -32.75 19.58 -16.89
C ARG A 203 -32.60 20.37 -15.58
N ILE A 204 -33.68 21.01 -15.14
CA ILE A 204 -33.73 21.82 -13.91
C ILE A 204 -34.94 21.41 -13.09
N ILE A 205 -34.71 20.97 -11.85
CA ILE A 205 -35.77 20.59 -10.92
C ILE A 205 -35.64 21.45 -9.67
N GLY A 206 -36.63 22.32 -9.45
CA GLY A 206 -36.71 23.17 -8.26
C GLY A 206 -36.68 22.34 -6.97
N ASP A 207 -36.11 22.91 -5.92
CA ASP A 207 -35.84 22.24 -4.64
C ASP A 207 -34.95 20.99 -4.76
N PHE A 208 -34.23 20.81 -5.88
CA PHE A 208 -33.38 19.62 -6.10
C PHE A 208 -32.04 19.93 -6.76
N MET A 209 -32.01 20.25 -8.06
CA MET A 209 -30.76 20.38 -8.80
C MET A 209 -30.90 21.06 -10.18
N ILE A 210 -29.78 21.58 -10.69
CA ILE A 210 -29.59 21.99 -12.09
C ILE A 210 -28.59 21.05 -12.77
N GLN A 211 -28.98 20.38 -13.85
CA GLN A 211 -28.18 19.35 -14.54
C GLN A 211 -27.76 19.82 -15.94
N GLY A 212 -26.48 19.61 -16.27
CA GLY A 212 -25.84 19.97 -17.52
C GLY A 212 -24.74 18.97 -17.91
N GLY A 213 -23.84 19.39 -18.80
CA GLY A 213 -22.65 18.60 -19.17
C GLY A 213 -22.86 17.47 -20.18
N ASP A 214 -23.96 17.47 -20.94
CA ASP A 214 -24.08 16.59 -22.12
C ASP A 214 -23.28 17.20 -23.28
N ILE A 215 -22.04 16.72 -23.45
CA ILE A 215 -21.07 17.20 -24.45
C ILE A 215 -21.29 16.62 -25.86
N GLU A 216 -22.28 15.73 -26.05
CA GLU A 216 -22.53 15.09 -27.34
C GLU A 216 -23.82 15.58 -27.99
N ASN A 217 -24.91 15.57 -27.23
CA ASN A 217 -26.25 15.68 -27.79
C ASN A 217 -27.04 16.88 -27.24
N THR A 218 -26.48 17.59 -26.24
CA THR A 218 -27.08 18.73 -25.51
C THR A 218 -28.49 18.50 -24.95
N GLN A 219 -28.99 17.27 -24.97
CA GLN A 219 -30.37 16.90 -24.59
C GLN A 219 -30.43 15.82 -23.51
N GLY A 220 -29.32 15.59 -22.80
CA GLY A 220 -29.20 14.67 -21.66
C GLY A 220 -29.09 13.19 -22.02
N ARG A 221 -28.73 12.86 -23.26
CA ARG A 221 -28.66 11.46 -23.75
C ARG A 221 -27.25 10.96 -24.05
N GLY A 222 -26.26 11.85 -24.06
CA GLY A 222 -24.86 11.49 -24.27
C GLY A 222 -23.95 12.04 -23.18
N GLY A 223 -22.67 11.93 -23.42
CA GLY A 223 -21.61 12.30 -22.50
C GLY A 223 -20.85 11.08 -22.02
N TYR A 224 -19.54 11.11 -22.23
CA TYR A 224 -18.60 10.04 -21.88
C TYR A 224 -17.46 10.60 -21.02
N SER A 225 -16.73 9.74 -20.33
CA SER A 225 -15.55 10.16 -19.57
C SER A 225 -14.38 10.56 -20.48
N ALA A 226 -13.61 11.58 -20.11
CA ALA A 226 -12.48 12.04 -20.93
C ALA A 226 -11.36 10.99 -21.04
N HIS A 227 -11.22 10.15 -20.01
CA HIS A 227 -10.25 9.06 -19.94
C HIS A 227 -10.92 7.70 -19.84
N TYR A 228 -10.24 6.66 -20.32
CA TYR A 228 -10.70 5.29 -20.16
C TYR A 228 -10.25 4.70 -18.82
N TYR A 229 -11.21 4.43 -17.94
CA TYR A 229 -10.96 3.88 -16.60
C TYR A 229 -11.17 2.36 -16.51
N GLY A 230 -11.29 1.66 -17.64
CA GLY A 230 -11.60 0.22 -17.68
C GLY A 230 -13.09 -0.09 -17.65
N TRP A 231 -13.96 0.93 -17.73
CA TRP A 231 -15.41 0.80 -17.68
C TRP A 231 -16.06 1.23 -18.99
N CYS A 232 -17.03 0.44 -19.42
CA CYS A 232 -17.79 0.58 -20.65
C CYS A 232 -19.27 0.41 -20.33
N ASP A 233 -20.03 1.50 -20.36
CA ASP A 233 -21.46 1.54 -19.98
C ASP A 233 -21.77 0.70 -18.71
N GLY A 234 -21.03 0.98 -17.62
CA GLY A 234 -21.26 0.32 -16.33
C GLY A 234 -20.69 -1.09 -16.19
N ARG A 235 -19.88 -1.55 -17.16
CA ARG A 235 -19.23 -2.87 -17.11
C ARG A 235 -17.73 -2.76 -17.31
N GLU A 236 -16.98 -3.55 -16.58
CA GLU A 236 -15.55 -3.71 -16.86
C GLU A 236 -15.34 -4.32 -18.26
N ALA A 237 -14.49 -3.67 -19.04
CA ALA A 237 -14.10 -4.13 -20.37
C ALA A 237 -12.64 -3.75 -20.65
N PRO A 238 -11.98 -4.41 -21.61
CA PRO A 238 -10.74 -3.90 -22.17
C PRO A 238 -11.03 -2.80 -23.21
N LEU A 239 -10.07 -1.88 -23.38
CA LEU A 239 -10.21 -0.70 -24.26
C LEU A 239 -10.57 -1.06 -25.70
N ASP A 240 -10.09 -2.19 -26.22
CA ASP A 240 -10.35 -2.63 -27.60
C ASP A 240 -11.81 -3.11 -27.83
N GLN A 241 -12.59 -3.23 -26.75
CA GLN A 241 -14.00 -3.63 -26.77
C GLN A 241 -14.95 -2.50 -26.36
N CYS A 242 -14.43 -1.28 -26.15
CA CYS A 242 -15.24 -0.14 -25.73
C CYS A 242 -15.12 1.05 -26.69
N SER A 243 -16.25 1.51 -27.20
CA SER A 243 -16.32 2.74 -27.99
C SER A 243 -16.20 3.96 -27.09
N LEU A 244 -15.70 5.08 -27.62
CA LEU A 244 -15.49 6.33 -26.85
C LEU A 244 -16.77 6.80 -26.18
N GLU A 245 -17.90 6.70 -26.89
CA GLU A 245 -19.22 7.13 -26.44
C GLU A 245 -19.73 6.32 -25.23
N ASP A 246 -19.15 5.13 -24.99
CA ASP A 246 -19.50 4.24 -23.88
C ASP A 246 -18.49 4.33 -22.73
N TRP A 247 -17.44 5.16 -22.83
CA TRP A 247 -16.47 5.33 -21.74
C TRP A 247 -17.15 5.91 -20.51
N SER A 248 -17.00 5.20 -19.38
CA SER A 248 -17.64 5.55 -18.12
C SER A 248 -16.63 5.55 -16.96
N ILE A 249 -16.99 6.24 -15.89
CA ILE A 249 -16.23 6.33 -14.64
C ILE A 249 -16.87 5.38 -13.61
N PRO A 250 -16.09 4.55 -12.91
CA PRO A 250 -16.60 3.81 -11.77
C PRO A 250 -17.00 4.76 -10.64
N TYR A 251 -17.85 4.29 -9.74
CA TYR A 251 -18.31 5.10 -8.62
C TYR A 251 -17.16 5.54 -7.68
N GLU A 252 -17.26 6.77 -7.16
CA GLU A 252 -16.42 7.29 -6.06
C GLU A 252 -17.28 7.87 -4.92
N HIS A 253 -18.58 7.54 -4.86
CA HIS A 253 -19.55 8.10 -3.91
C HIS A 253 -19.32 7.72 -2.43
N GLU A 254 -18.38 6.81 -2.13
CA GLU A 254 -18.00 6.45 -0.76
C GLU A 254 -16.99 7.43 -0.14
N ASN A 255 -16.63 8.49 -0.87
CA ASN A 255 -15.63 9.49 -0.47
C ASN A 255 -16.03 10.38 0.72
N GLY A 256 -17.26 10.29 1.21
CA GLY A 256 -17.74 11.03 2.38
C GLY A 256 -18.26 12.44 2.08
N LEU A 257 -18.10 12.93 0.85
CA LEU A 257 -18.72 14.18 0.40
C LEU A 257 -20.24 14.00 0.29
N LYS A 258 -20.99 15.10 0.43
CA LYS A 258 -22.46 15.09 0.58
C LYS A 258 -23.14 16.08 -0.34
N HIS A 259 -24.34 15.75 -0.79
CA HIS A 259 -25.18 16.57 -1.68
C HIS A 259 -25.85 17.73 -0.93
N THR A 260 -25.04 18.60 -0.32
CA THR A 260 -25.47 19.85 0.30
C THR A 260 -25.51 20.99 -0.71
N ALA A 261 -26.01 22.15 -0.31
CA ALA A 261 -25.98 23.37 -1.12
C ALA A 261 -24.61 23.60 -1.77
N GLY A 262 -24.61 23.90 -3.06
CA GLY A 262 -23.42 24.11 -3.88
C GLY A 262 -22.68 22.84 -4.29
N ALA A 263 -23.07 21.65 -3.85
CA ALA A 263 -22.42 20.41 -4.27
C ALA A 263 -22.54 20.23 -5.78
N ILE A 264 -21.42 19.93 -6.44
CA ILE A 264 -21.40 19.41 -7.82
C ILE A 264 -21.21 17.90 -7.78
N ALA A 265 -22.08 17.17 -8.50
CA ALA A 265 -22.09 15.72 -8.50
C ALA A 265 -22.33 15.13 -9.89
N ALA A 266 -21.82 13.92 -10.11
CA ALA A 266 -21.91 13.23 -11.38
C ALA A 266 -23.34 12.74 -11.64
N ALA A 267 -23.87 13.02 -12.84
CA ALA A 267 -25.14 12.47 -13.27
C ALA A 267 -24.91 11.17 -14.04
N HIS A 268 -25.70 10.14 -13.73
CA HIS A 268 -25.59 8.83 -14.37
C HIS A 268 -26.96 8.13 -14.46
N GLY A 269 -27.06 7.17 -15.39
CA GLY A 269 -28.26 6.33 -15.59
C GLY A 269 -28.27 5.05 -14.76
N GLY A 270 -27.13 4.71 -14.14
CA GLY A 270 -26.94 3.50 -13.34
C GLY A 270 -25.56 3.50 -12.71
N LEU A 271 -25.30 2.52 -11.84
CA LEU A 271 -24.01 2.41 -11.17
C LEU A 271 -22.88 2.24 -12.19
N ASN A 272 -21.79 3.01 -12.02
CA ASN A 272 -20.61 3.02 -12.89
C ASN A 272 -20.89 3.49 -14.32
N THR A 273 -21.95 4.26 -14.57
CA THR A 273 -22.26 4.83 -15.90
C THR A 273 -22.03 6.33 -15.96
N ASP A 274 -21.23 6.86 -15.04
CA ASP A 274 -20.88 8.28 -14.94
C ASP A 274 -20.04 8.66 -16.16
N GLY A 275 -20.39 9.79 -16.79
CA GLY A 275 -19.75 10.28 -18.02
C GLY A 275 -19.25 11.71 -17.85
N SER A 276 -19.74 12.62 -18.69
CA SER A 276 -19.48 14.07 -18.58
C SER A 276 -20.61 14.86 -17.91
N GLN A 277 -21.80 14.26 -17.78
CA GLN A 277 -22.93 14.98 -17.21
C GLN A 277 -22.77 15.18 -15.71
N PHE A 278 -23.17 16.35 -15.23
CA PHE A 278 -23.12 16.72 -13.81
C PHE A 278 -24.38 17.50 -13.42
N TYR A 279 -24.59 17.66 -12.13
CA TYR A 279 -25.57 18.58 -11.59
C TYR A 279 -25.02 19.36 -10.40
N ILE A 280 -25.59 20.54 -10.16
CA ILE A 280 -25.29 21.41 -9.02
C ILE A 280 -26.54 21.52 -8.14
N VAL A 281 -26.38 21.39 -6.84
CA VAL A 281 -27.46 21.49 -5.84
C VAL A 281 -27.66 22.96 -5.43
N PRO A 282 -28.82 23.60 -5.68
CA PRO A 282 -29.11 24.96 -5.20
C PRO A 282 -29.23 25.03 -3.67
N ASP A 283 -29.32 26.23 -3.10
CA ASP A 283 -29.37 26.43 -1.64
C ASP A 283 -30.59 25.76 -0.98
N ASP A 284 -31.70 25.69 -1.69
CA ASP A 284 -32.95 25.02 -1.27
C ASP A 284 -33.01 23.55 -1.71
N GLY A 285 -31.96 23.05 -2.35
CA GLY A 285 -31.89 21.71 -2.93
C GLY A 285 -31.92 20.59 -1.89
N GLN A 286 -32.78 19.59 -2.11
CA GLN A 286 -32.91 18.41 -1.26
C GLN A 286 -32.43 17.14 -1.98
N ALA A 287 -31.11 16.94 -1.97
CA ALA A 287 -30.46 15.84 -2.69
C ALA A 287 -29.82 14.77 -1.77
N SER A 288 -29.98 14.86 -0.44
CA SER A 288 -29.34 13.93 0.51
C SER A 288 -29.74 12.46 0.34
N HIS A 289 -30.89 12.19 -0.29
CA HIS A 289 -31.29 10.83 -0.64
C HIS A 289 -30.35 10.16 -1.66
N LEU A 290 -29.47 10.92 -2.32
CA LEU A 290 -28.42 10.44 -3.23
C LEU A 290 -27.08 10.22 -2.55
N ASP A 291 -26.95 10.59 -1.27
CA ASP A 291 -25.73 10.32 -0.50
C ASP A 291 -25.53 8.81 -0.30
N TRP A 292 -24.27 8.37 -0.33
CA TRP A 292 -23.93 7.04 0.16
C TRP A 292 -23.97 7.01 1.69
N GLU A 293 -24.43 5.88 2.22
CA GLU A 293 -24.42 5.56 3.64
C GLU A 293 -24.08 4.09 3.82
N GLU A 294 -23.43 3.74 4.95
CA GLU A 294 -23.09 2.35 5.25
C GLU A 294 -24.37 1.48 5.24
N GLY A 295 -24.38 0.46 4.37
CA GLY A 295 -25.51 -0.47 4.21
C GLY A 295 -26.57 -0.02 3.20
N LYS A 296 -26.43 1.14 2.54
CA LYS A 296 -27.29 1.54 1.42
C LYS A 296 -26.91 0.75 0.16
N ASP A 297 -27.90 0.09 -0.45
CA ASP A 297 -27.73 -0.56 -1.75
C ASP A 297 -27.89 0.47 -2.88
N CYS A 298 -26.76 1.02 -3.34
CA CYS A 298 -26.72 2.02 -4.40
C CYS A 298 -27.18 1.48 -5.77
N SER A 299 -27.26 0.16 -5.96
CA SER A 299 -27.86 -0.42 -7.17
C SER A 299 -29.39 -0.27 -7.20
N GLN A 300 -30.01 -0.06 -6.04
CA GLN A 300 -31.47 0.09 -5.89
C GLN A 300 -31.90 1.51 -5.51
N GLN A 301 -31.06 2.24 -4.76
CA GLN A 301 -31.43 3.53 -4.17
C GLN A 301 -30.68 4.74 -4.76
N SER A 302 -29.87 4.53 -5.81
CA SER A 302 -28.97 5.50 -6.44
C SER A 302 -28.01 6.21 -5.48
N CYS A 303 -26.74 6.25 -5.84
CA CYS A 303 -25.72 7.01 -5.13
C CYS A 303 -24.85 7.69 -6.15
N HIS A 304 -24.68 9.01 -6.01
CA HIS A 304 -23.94 9.82 -6.97
C HIS A 304 -22.63 10.31 -6.35
N THR A 305 -21.59 10.40 -7.16
CA THR A 305 -20.30 10.92 -6.71
C THR A 305 -20.37 12.44 -6.64
N VAL A 306 -20.27 13.00 -5.43
CA VAL A 306 -19.95 14.43 -5.24
C VAL A 306 -18.45 14.60 -5.43
N PHE A 307 -18.04 15.58 -6.23
CA PHE A 307 -16.63 15.80 -6.57
C PHE A 307 -16.19 17.28 -6.43
N GLY A 308 -17.04 18.13 -5.87
CA GLY A 308 -16.68 19.52 -5.59
C GLY A 308 -17.82 20.34 -4.99
N TYR A 309 -17.52 21.61 -4.73
CA TYR A 309 -18.49 22.58 -4.21
C TYR A 309 -18.33 23.96 -4.85
N VAL A 310 -19.44 24.64 -5.07
CA VAL A 310 -19.48 26.06 -5.43
C VAL A 310 -18.90 26.88 -4.28
N ILE A 311 -17.88 27.68 -4.58
CA ILE A 311 -17.22 28.59 -3.63
C ILE A 311 -17.56 30.06 -3.89
N SER A 312 -18.06 30.40 -5.10
CA SER A 312 -18.53 31.73 -5.47
C SER A 312 -19.61 31.64 -6.57
N GLY A 313 -20.53 32.61 -6.64
CA GLY A 313 -21.58 32.65 -7.66
C GLY A 313 -22.81 31.78 -7.37
N MET A 314 -23.04 31.41 -6.11
CA MET A 314 -24.20 30.59 -5.71
C MET A 314 -25.55 31.26 -6.05
N GLU A 315 -25.59 32.59 -6.07
CA GLU A 315 -26.76 33.37 -6.51
C GLU A 315 -27.17 33.06 -7.96
N HIS A 316 -26.22 32.70 -8.83
CA HIS A 316 -26.51 32.31 -10.21
C HIS A 316 -27.08 30.90 -10.27
N VAL A 317 -26.55 29.97 -9.47
CA VAL A 317 -27.11 28.61 -9.33
C VAL A 317 -28.58 28.68 -8.88
N ASN A 318 -28.86 29.47 -7.84
CA ASN A 318 -30.20 29.65 -7.30
C ASN A 318 -31.15 30.32 -8.32
N ALA A 319 -30.68 31.37 -9.02
CA ALA A 319 -31.49 32.02 -10.04
C ALA A 319 -31.78 31.08 -11.24
N MET A 320 -30.81 30.25 -11.62
CA MET A 320 -31.00 29.22 -12.65
C MET A 320 -31.99 28.15 -12.21
N SER A 321 -32.03 27.75 -10.93
CA SER A 321 -32.98 26.73 -10.45
C SER A 321 -34.44 27.20 -10.44
N GLU A 322 -34.68 28.51 -10.46
CA GLU A 322 -36.02 29.11 -10.44
C GLU A 322 -36.60 29.40 -11.84
N VAL A 323 -35.84 29.16 -12.92
CA VAL A 323 -36.31 29.45 -14.28
C VAL A 323 -37.51 28.56 -14.65
N PRO A 324 -38.46 29.06 -15.46
CA PRO A 324 -39.59 28.24 -15.92
C PRO A 324 -39.11 27.02 -16.71
N THR A 325 -39.65 25.85 -16.39
CA THR A 325 -39.36 24.58 -17.09
C THR A 325 -40.59 23.98 -17.76
N ASP A 326 -40.34 23.14 -18.76
CA ASP A 326 -41.37 22.38 -19.47
C ASP A 326 -41.74 21.08 -18.74
N ALA A 327 -42.60 20.25 -19.35
CA ALA A 327 -43.04 18.98 -18.76
C ALA A 327 -41.92 17.94 -18.59
N ASN A 328 -40.77 18.11 -19.24
CA ASN A 328 -39.59 17.26 -19.09
C ASN A 328 -38.57 17.84 -18.10
N ASN A 329 -38.90 18.96 -17.45
CA ASN A 329 -38.01 19.77 -16.63
C ASN A 329 -36.88 20.45 -17.44
N ALA A 330 -37.04 20.58 -18.76
CA ALA A 330 -36.11 21.37 -19.56
C ALA A 330 -36.46 22.86 -19.45
N PRO A 331 -35.49 23.77 -19.33
CA PRO A 331 -35.75 25.21 -19.29
C PRO A 331 -36.53 25.69 -20.53
N VAL A 332 -37.56 26.51 -20.34
CA VAL A 332 -38.35 27.10 -21.45
C VAL A 332 -37.49 28.08 -22.25
N GLU A 333 -36.70 28.89 -21.54
CA GLU A 333 -35.63 29.69 -22.13
C GLU A 333 -34.27 29.01 -21.85
N PRO A 334 -33.38 28.89 -22.86
CA PRO A 334 -32.14 28.16 -22.69
C PRO A 334 -31.25 28.73 -21.59
N VAL A 335 -30.74 27.86 -20.73
CA VAL A 335 -29.70 28.13 -19.76
C VAL A 335 -28.41 27.49 -20.26
N ARG A 336 -27.36 28.28 -20.47
CA ARG A 336 -26.13 27.82 -21.14
C ARG A 336 -24.88 28.05 -20.30
N LEU A 337 -23.97 27.10 -20.38
CA LEU A 337 -22.58 27.25 -19.99
C LEU A 337 -21.83 27.79 -21.21
N LEU A 338 -21.50 29.08 -21.20
CA LEU A 338 -20.79 29.72 -22.31
C LEU A 338 -19.33 29.28 -22.37
N MET A 339 -18.70 29.20 -21.21
CA MET A 339 -17.29 28.81 -21.08
C MET A 339 -17.06 28.15 -19.73
N ALA A 340 -16.24 27.10 -19.73
CA ALA A 340 -15.62 26.59 -18.50
C ALA A 340 -14.10 26.72 -18.61
N HIS A 341 -13.44 27.22 -17.56
CA HIS A 341 -11.98 27.30 -17.54
C HIS A 341 -11.42 27.13 -16.13
N LEU A 342 -10.19 26.64 -16.02
CA LEU A 342 -9.46 26.56 -14.75
C LEU A 342 -8.92 27.94 -14.35
N THR A 343 -8.92 28.25 -13.04
CA THR A 343 -8.19 29.41 -12.53
C THR A 343 -6.68 29.15 -12.60
N ALA A 344 -5.92 30.19 -12.97
CA ALA A 344 -4.46 30.12 -13.16
C ALA A 344 -3.66 30.08 -11.85
#